data_AF-A0A834YUU2-F1
#
_entry.id   AF-A0A834YUU2-F1
#
_cell.length_a   1.000
_cell.length_b   1.000
_cell.length_c   1.000
_cell.angle_alpha   90.00
_cell.angle_beta   90.00
_cell.angle_gamma   90.00
#
_symmetry.space_group_name_H-M   'P 1'
#
loop_
_entity.id
_entity.type
_entity.pdbx_description
1 polymer ?
#
loop_
_entity_poly.entity_id
_entity_poly.type
_entity_poly.pdbx_seq_one_letter_code
_entity_poly.pdbx_strand_id
1 'polypeptide(L)'
;MAEKTKEEKLQSSNGGGIVVVDPKPNKGIASKFVDLVEKLIVKFMYDPSQPHHYLSGNFAPLADETPPCKNLPVKGYLPECLNGEFVRVGPNPKFAPVAGYHWFDGDGMVHGMRIKDGKATYVSRYVRTSRLKQEEFFSGSKFMKIGDLKGLFGLLMVNMQMLRAKLKVLDISYGTATANTALIYHHGKLLALSEADKPYILKVLEDGDLQTLGMLDYDKRLAHSFTAHPKVDPFTGEMFTFGYSHLPPYITYRVISKDGFMHDPVPITISDPIMMHDFAITENYAIFMDLPLYFRPKVPRFVISCILKFSYKYIIPLILSNESVILRMLTK
;
A
#
# COMPACT_ATOMS: atom_id res chain seq x y z
N MET A 1 24.14 -21.16 -24.30
CA MET A 1 24.15 -19.95 -23.46
C MET A 1 23.42 -18.88 -24.24
N ALA A 2 22.20 -18.52 -23.83
CA ALA A 2 21.40 -17.51 -24.54
C ALA A 2 21.86 -16.11 -24.13
N GLU A 3 22.11 -15.27 -25.12
CA GLU A 3 22.61 -13.91 -24.96
C GLU A 3 21.49 -13.01 -24.45
N LYS A 4 21.64 -12.50 -23.21
CA LYS A 4 20.69 -11.56 -22.59
C LYS A 4 20.59 -10.27 -23.40
N THR A 5 19.36 -9.77 -23.60
CA THR A 5 19.06 -8.57 -24.37
C THR A 5 19.63 -7.30 -23.70
N LYS A 6 19.81 -6.23 -24.49
CA LYS A 6 20.37 -4.94 -24.02
C LYS A 6 19.60 -4.32 -22.83
N GLU A 7 18.30 -4.59 -22.70
CA GLU A 7 17.49 -4.16 -21.54
C GLU A 7 17.86 -4.93 -20.26
N GLU A 8 18.13 -6.23 -20.34
CA GLU A 8 18.57 -7.04 -19.19
C GLU A 8 19.99 -6.67 -18.74
N LYS A 9 20.86 -6.23 -19.67
CA LYS A 9 22.20 -5.72 -19.35
C LYS A 9 22.18 -4.32 -18.72
N LEU A 10 21.16 -3.50 -19.00
CA LEU A 10 20.96 -2.21 -18.34
C LEU A 10 20.37 -2.37 -16.91
N GLN A 11 19.69 -3.49 -16.64
CA GLN A 11 19.09 -3.79 -15.33
C GLN A 11 20.07 -4.39 -14.32
N SER A 12 21.19 -4.98 -14.76
CA SER A 12 22.19 -5.58 -13.86
C SER A 12 23.27 -4.61 -13.38
N SER A 13 23.29 -3.35 -13.83
CA SER A 13 24.35 -2.38 -13.52
C SER A 13 23.99 -1.32 -12.47
N ASN A 14 22.77 -1.30 -11.94
CA ASN A 14 22.39 -0.46 -10.78
C ASN A 14 22.06 -1.34 -9.57
N GLY A 15 23.11 -1.77 -8.86
CA GLY A 15 23.02 -2.64 -7.68
C GLY A 15 22.45 -1.95 -6.44
N GLY A 16 21.14 -2.04 -6.22
CA GLY A 16 20.54 -1.65 -4.94
C GLY A 16 19.11 -2.11 -4.75
N GLY A 17 18.87 -3.22 -4.05
CA GLY A 17 17.62 -3.55 -3.34
C GLY A 17 16.26 -3.53 -4.06
N ILE A 18 16.17 -3.30 -5.38
CA ILE A 18 14.89 -3.26 -6.11
C ILE A 18 14.45 -4.67 -6.46
N VAL A 19 13.27 -5.05 -5.99
CA VAL A 19 12.60 -6.32 -6.30
C VAL A 19 11.60 -6.08 -7.43
N VAL A 20 11.83 -6.73 -8.57
CA VAL A 20 10.88 -6.73 -9.68
C VAL A 20 9.64 -7.54 -9.29
N VAL A 21 8.47 -6.91 -9.41
CA VAL A 21 7.20 -7.52 -8.99
C VAL A 21 6.61 -8.33 -10.14
N ASP A 22 6.64 -9.66 -10.02
CA ASP A 22 6.16 -10.60 -11.05
C ASP A 22 5.32 -11.72 -10.40
N PRO A 23 4.09 -11.41 -9.95
CA PRO A 23 3.23 -12.37 -9.28
C PRO A 23 2.73 -13.44 -10.26
N LYS A 24 2.53 -14.67 -9.77
CA LYS A 24 2.07 -15.81 -10.57
C LYS A 24 0.65 -16.29 -10.16
N PRO A 25 -0.41 -15.50 -10.43
CA PRO A 25 -1.79 -15.91 -10.18
C PRO A 25 -2.24 -17.05 -11.11
N ASN A 26 -3.30 -17.77 -10.72
CA ASN A 26 -3.81 -18.91 -11.48
C ASN A 26 -5.31 -18.79 -11.79
N LYS A 27 -5.68 -18.91 -13.08
CA LYS A 27 -7.06 -18.87 -13.62
C LYS A 27 -7.75 -20.23 -13.78
N GLY A 28 -7.22 -21.28 -13.14
CA GLY A 28 -7.71 -22.64 -13.26
C GLY A 28 -9.10 -22.88 -12.65
N ILE A 29 -9.50 -24.16 -12.60
CA ILE A 29 -10.82 -24.60 -12.08
C ILE A 29 -11.05 -24.11 -10.65
N ALA A 30 -10.01 -24.15 -9.81
CA ALA A 30 -10.05 -23.64 -8.44
C ALA A 30 -10.47 -22.16 -8.38
N SER A 31 -9.93 -21.30 -9.27
CA SER A 31 -10.33 -19.88 -9.33
C SER A 31 -11.82 -19.74 -9.65
N LYS A 32 -12.32 -20.48 -10.64
CA LYS A 32 -13.74 -20.40 -11.04
C LYS A 32 -14.67 -20.85 -9.92
N PHE A 33 -14.29 -21.91 -9.19
CA PHE A 33 -15.05 -22.39 -8.04
C PHE A 33 -15.09 -21.34 -6.92
N VAL A 34 -13.94 -20.77 -6.54
CA VAL A 34 -13.88 -19.74 -5.50
C VAL A 34 -14.68 -18.50 -5.89
N ASP A 35 -14.62 -18.08 -7.16
CA ASP A 35 -15.41 -16.96 -7.66
C ASP A 35 -16.92 -17.23 -7.64
N LEU A 36 -17.34 -18.47 -7.92
CA LEU A 36 -18.75 -18.87 -7.80
C LEU A 36 -19.23 -18.77 -6.35
N VAL A 37 -18.43 -19.26 -5.41
CA VAL A 37 -18.75 -19.19 -3.97
C VAL A 37 -18.83 -17.74 -3.50
N GLU A 38 -17.88 -16.87 -3.89
CA GLU A 38 -17.93 -15.45 -3.55
C GLU A 38 -19.19 -14.78 -4.11
N LYS A 39 -19.52 -15.03 -5.39
CA LYS A 39 -20.73 -14.47 -6.01
C LYS A 39 -22.00 -14.86 -5.26
N LEU A 40 -22.09 -16.11 -4.77
CA LEU A 40 -23.22 -16.56 -3.98
C LEU A 40 -23.27 -15.82 -2.63
N ILE A 41 -22.15 -15.73 -1.90
CA ILE A 41 -22.06 -15.00 -0.63
C ILE A 41 -22.50 -13.55 -0.82
N VAL A 42 -21.94 -12.85 -1.81
CA VAL A 42 -22.25 -11.45 -2.11
C VAL A 42 -23.72 -11.29 -2.46
N LYS A 43 -24.28 -12.15 -3.33
CA LYS A 43 -25.69 -12.10 -3.73
C LYS A 43 -26.65 -12.20 -2.55
N PHE A 44 -26.34 -13.01 -1.54
CA PHE A 44 -27.24 -13.23 -0.40
C PHE A 44 -27.01 -12.28 0.77
N MET A 45 -25.84 -11.66 0.87
CA MET A 45 -25.43 -10.93 2.07
C MET A 45 -25.06 -9.46 1.83
N TYR A 46 -24.99 -9.03 0.57
CA TYR A 46 -24.66 -7.67 0.19
C TYR A 46 -25.81 -7.01 -0.57
N ASP A 47 -26.20 -5.81 -0.16
CA ASP A 47 -27.22 -5.01 -0.83
C ASP A 47 -26.54 -3.96 -1.74
N PRO A 48 -26.52 -4.15 -3.06
CA PRO A 48 -25.89 -3.22 -4.00
C PRO A 48 -26.70 -1.95 -4.25
N SER A 49 -27.93 -1.86 -3.75
CA SER A 49 -28.78 -0.67 -3.94
C SER A 49 -28.35 0.52 -3.07
N GLN A 50 -27.50 0.29 -2.07
CA GLN A 50 -27.01 1.35 -1.21
C GLN A 50 -26.04 2.27 -1.97
N PRO A 51 -26.19 3.60 -1.84
CA PRO A 51 -25.31 4.54 -2.52
C PRO A 51 -23.86 4.38 -2.05
N HIS A 52 -22.95 4.24 -3.00
CA HIS A 52 -21.52 4.22 -2.74
C HIS A 52 -20.94 5.63 -2.77
N HIS A 53 -21.03 6.34 -1.64
CA HIS A 53 -20.49 7.71 -1.53
C HIS A 53 -19.02 7.80 -1.96
N TYR A 54 -18.22 6.78 -1.64
CA TYR A 54 -16.79 6.69 -1.98
C TYR A 54 -16.47 6.40 -3.45
N LEU A 55 -17.48 6.25 -4.32
CA LEU A 55 -17.32 5.99 -5.75
C LEU A 55 -18.16 6.96 -6.59
N SER A 56 -18.58 8.07 -6.00
CA SER A 56 -19.50 9.03 -6.61
C SER A 56 -18.95 10.45 -6.55
N GLY A 57 -19.40 11.31 -7.48
CA GLY A 57 -18.96 12.71 -7.55
C GLY A 57 -17.44 12.81 -7.69
N ASN A 58 -16.81 13.63 -6.83
CA ASN A 58 -15.35 13.81 -6.84
C ASN A 58 -14.55 12.57 -6.38
N PHE A 59 -15.23 11.54 -5.83
CA PHE A 59 -14.61 10.26 -5.46
C PHE A 59 -14.83 9.17 -6.51
N ALA A 60 -15.49 9.49 -7.63
CA ALA A 60 -15.65 8.54 -8.71
C ALA A 60 -14.28 8.13 -9.29
N PRO A 61 -14.08 6.85 -9.63
CA PRO A 61 -12.81 6.38 -10.17
C PRO A 61 -12.52 7.02 -11.54
N LEU A 62 -11.26 7.37 -11.75
CA LEU A 62 -10.72 7.70 -13.06
C LEU A 62 -10.37 6.40 -13.81
N ALA A 63 -11.04 6.16 -14.94
CA ALA A 63 -10.86 4.93 -15.71
C ALA A 63 -9.47 4.84 -16.36
N ASP A 64 -8.97 5.98 -16.85
CA ASP A 64 -7.82 6.06 -17.72
C ASP A 64 -6.63 6.80 -17.11
N GLU A 65 -5.43 6.33 -17.43
CA GLU A 65 -4.18 7.04 -17.17
C GLU A 65 -4.01 8.16 -18.18
N THR A 66 -3.49 9.31 -17.74
CA THR A 66 -3.20 10.45 -18.63
C THR A 66 -1.71 10.44 -18.96
N PRO A 67 -1.28 10.28 -20.23
CA PRO A 67 0.12 10.43 -20.61
C PRO A 67 0.63 11.86 -20.37
N PRO A 68 1.94 12.12 -20.45
CA PRO A 68 2.49 13.46 -20.27
C PRO A 68 1.80 14.49 -21.19
N CYS A 69 0.92 15.30 -20.61
CA CYS A 69 0.14 16.33 -21.27
C CYS A 69 0.85 17.68 -21.12
N LYS A 70 1.36 18.18 -22.24
CA LYS A 70 2.00 19.50 -22.35
C LYS A 70 0.97 20.57 -22.74
N ASN A 71 1.39 21.84 -22.75
CA ASN A 71 0.58 22.98 -23.18
C ASN A 71 -0.72 23.17 -22.38
N LEU A 72 -0.64 22.94 -21.06
CA LEU A 72 -1.76 23.18 -20.17
C LEU A 72 -2.15 24.68 -20.18
N PRO A 73 -3.44 25.03 -20.13
CA PRO A 73 -3.86 26.42 -20.06
C PRO A 73 -3.43 27.03 -18.72
N VAL A 74 -2.58 28.06 -18.78
CA VAL A 74 -2.09 28.79 -17.60
C VAL A 74 -2.78 30.15 -17.52
N LYS A 75 -3.33 30.48 -16.35
CA LYS A 75 -3.77 31.84 -16.02
C LYS A 75 -2.71 32.50 -15.13
N GLY A 76 -2.17 33.64 -15.56
CA GLY A 76 -1.01 34.27 -14.91
C GLY A 76 0.31 33.82 -15.53
N TYR A 77 1.36 33.71 -14.73
CA TYR A 77 2.69 33.27 -15.17
C TYR A 77 3.25 32.18 -14.24
N LEU A 78 3.95 31.20 -14.82
CA LEU A 78 4.71 30.19 -14.06
C LEU A 78 6.14 30.72 -13.88
N PRO A 79 6.64 30.87 -12.63
CA PRO A 79 8.00 31.35 -12.39
C PRO A 79 9.05 30.42 -13.02
N GLU A 80 9.97 30.98 -13.80
CA GLU A 80 11.04 30.23 -14.49
C GLU A 80 12.01 29.55 -13.51
N CYS A 81 12.11 30.05 -12.29
CA CYS A 81 12.94 29.45 -11.24
C CYS A 81 12.38 28.13 -10.69
N LEU A 82 11.12 27.79 -10.95
CA LEU A 82 10.55 26.50 -10.55
C LEU A 82 11.05 25.41 -11.50
N ASN A 83 11.76 24.44 -10.93
CA ASN A 83 12.25 23.27 -11.64
C ASN A 83 12.07 22.03 -10.75
N GLY A 84 10.99 21.29 -10.99
CA GLY A 84 10.68 20.12 -10.21
C GLY A 84 9.34 19.50 -10.57
N GLU A 85 8.95 18.52 -9.78
CA GLU A 85 7.70 17.80 -9.97
C GLU A 85 6.92 17.73 -8.66
N PHE A 86 5.70 18.27 -8.68
CA PHE A 86 4.75 18.08 -7.61
C PHE A 86 3.98 16.79 -7.88
N VAL A 87 4.12 15.82 -6.97
CA VAL A 87 3.45 14.51 -7.07
C VAL A 87 2.50 14.32 -5.91
N ARG A 88 1.34 13.72 -6.20
CA ARG A 88 0.37 13.31 -5.18
C ARG A 88 -0.18 11.93 -5.55
N VAL A 89 -0.25 11.04 -4.57
CA VAL A 89 -0.92 9.74 -4.72
C VAL A 89 -2.28 9.78 -4.05
N GLY A 90 -3.24 9.05 -4.59
CA GLY A 90 -4.52 8.80 -3.94
C GLY A 90 -5.11 7.46 -4.37
N PRO A 91 -6.14 7.01 -3.66
CA PRO A 91 -6.87 5.79 -3.99
C PRO A 91 -7.74 5.99 -5.23
N ASN A 92 -7.60 5.11 -6.20
CA ASN A 92 -8.41 5.06 -7.41
C ASN A 92 -8.60 3.59 -7.82
N PRO A 93 -9.77 2.97 -7.59
CA PRO A 93 -9.96 1.56 -7.91
C PRO A 93 -9.99 1.36 -9.43
N LYS A 94 -9.08 0.53 -9.97
CA LYS A 94 -9.04 0.26 -11.42
C LYS A 94 -10.26 -0.54 -11.88
N PHE A 95 -10.69 -1.48 -11.04
CA PHE A 95 -11.85 -2.33 -11.28
C PHE A 95 -12.94 -2.07 -10.24
N ALA A 96 -14.19 -2.18 -10.67
CA ALA A 96 -15.33 -2.07 -9.77
C ALA A 96 -15.20 -3.10 -8.62
N PRO A 97 -15.45 -2.70 -7.36
CA PRO A 97 -15.47 -3.63 -6.24
C PRO A 97 -16.58 -4.66 -6.41
N VAL A 98 -16.34 -5.88 -5.92
CA VAL A 98 -17.36 -6.95 -5.94
C VAL A 98 -18.50 -6.65 -4.96
N ALA A 99 -18.20 -6.04 -3.83
CA ALA A 99 -19.17 -5.71 -2.78
C ALA A 99 -18.79 -4.40 -2.06
N GLY A 100 -18.36 -4.48 -0.80
CA GLY A 100 -18.06 -3.32 0.02
C GLY A 100 -16.85 -2.55 -0.48
N TYR A 101 -16.88 -1.23 -0.31
CA TYR A 101 -15.78 -0.36 -0.69
C TYR A 101 -15.65 0.80 0.29
N HIS A 102 -14.43 1.07 0.72
CA HIS A 102 -14.03 2.27 1.44
C HIS A 102 -13.05 3.06 0.57
N TRP A 103 -13.01 4.39 0.68
CA TRP A 103 -12.08 5.19 -0.14
C TRP A 103 -10.60 4.81 0.04
N PHE A 104 -10.18 4.20 1.16
CA PHE A 104 -8.81 3.73 1.35
C PHE A 104 -8.46 2.47 0.54
N ASP A 105 -9.45 1.82 -0.09
CA ASP A 105 -9.26 0.52 -0.76
C ASP A 105 -8.79 0.62 -2.22
N GLY A 106 -8.85 1.81 -2.82
CA GLY A 106 -8.52 2.02 -4.23
C GLY A 106 -7.04 1.82 -4.53
N ASP A 107 -6.72 1.39 -5.74
CA ASP A 107 -5.33 1.24 -6.19
C ASP A 107 -4.63 2.59 -6.19
N GLY A 108 -3.33 2.64 -5.90
CA GLY A 108 -2.59 3.89 -5.87
C GLY A 108 -2.48 4.50 -7.26
N MET A 109 -3.08 5.66 -7.46
CA MET A 109 -2.88 6.47 -8.65
C MET A 109 -2.14 7.76 -8.29
N VAL A 110 -1.02 7.97 -8.98
CA VAL A 110 -0.16 9.13 -8.81
C VAL A 110 -0.48 10.15 -9.88
N HIS A 111 -0.66 11.38 -9.47
CA HIS A 111 -0.75 12.56 -10.32
C HIS A 111 0.54 13.35 -10.20
N GLY A 112 1.16 13.66 -11.33
CA GLY A 112 2.37 14.49 -11.42
C GLY A 112 2.08 15.81 -12.12
N MET A 113 2.65 16.89 -11.60
CA MET A 113 2.69 18.20 -12.22
C MET A 113 4.14 18.68 -12.25
N ARG A 114 4.78 18.54 -13.41
CA ARG A 114 6.14 19.01 -13.63
C ARG A 114 6.13 20.46 -14.06
N ILE A 115 6.90 21.30 -13.38
CA ILE A 115 7.13 22.69 -13.78
C ILE A 115 8.62 22.85 -14.08
N LYS A 116 8.93 23.32 -15.29
CA LYS A 116 10.30 23.61 -15.74
C LYS A 116 10.27 24.64 -16.86
N ASP A 117 11.15 25.63 -16.80
CA ASP A 117 11.32 26.67 -17.83
C ASP A 117 10.00 27.39 -18.16
N GLY A 118 9.21 27.71 -17.12
CA GLY A 118 7.91 28.38 -17.26
C GLY A 118 6.80 27.51 -17.88
N LYS A 119 7.01 26.19 -18.04
CA LYS A 119 6.06 25.26 -18.65
C LYS A 119 5.61 24.19 -17.67
N ALA A 120 4.34 23.80 -17.77
CA ALA A 120 3.74 22.74 -16.98
C ALA A 120 3.45 21.49 -17.83
N THR A 121 3.70 20.31 -17.26
CA THR A 121 3.31 19.00 -17.81
C THR A 121 2.56 18.20 -16.76
N TYR A 122 1.38 17.69 -17.12
CA TYR A 122 0.57 16.85 -16.24
C TYR A 122 0.64 15.38 -16.65
N VAL A 123 0.62 14.47 -15.67
CA VAL A 123 0.56 13.02 -15.91
C VAL A 123 -0.29 12.36 -14.82
N SER A 124 -0.92 11.23 -15.17
CA SER A 124 -1.40 10.28 -14.16
C SER A 124 -1.03 8.83 -14.49
N ARG A 125 -0.59 8.10 -13.47
CA ARG A 125 -0.17 6.69 -13.56
C ARG A 125 -0.58 5.92 -12.33
N TYR A 126 -1.03 4.69 -12.51
CA TYR A 126 -1.15 3.73 -11.43
C TYR A 126 0.23 3.29 -10.96
N VAL A 127 0.39 3.13 -9.65
CA VAL A 127 1.49 2.37 -9.08
C VAL A 127 1.27 0.91 -9.47
N ARG A 128 2.23 0.31 -10.19
CA ARG A 128 2.13 -1.06 -10.71
C ARG A 128 2.37 -2.11 -9.62
N THR A 129 1.47 -2.15 -8.64
CA THR A 129 1.52 -3.06 -7.50
C THR A 129 1.29 -4.52 -7.89
N SER A 130 1.75 -5.45 -7.05
CA SER A 130 1.43 -6.89 -7.18
C SER A 130 -0.07 -7.13 -7.26
N ARG A 131 -0.84 -6.45 -6.41
CA ARG A 131 -2.29 -6.49 -6.39
C ARG A 131 -2.88 -6.07 -7.74
N LEU A 132 -2.51 -4.89 -8.24
CA LEU A 132 -3.07 -4.36 -9.48
C LEU A 132 -2.72 -5.26 -10.67
N LYS A 133 -1.47 -5.72 -10.79
CA LYS A 133 -1.05 -6.65 -11.85
C LYS A 133 -1.89 -7.93 -11.87
N GLN A 134 -2.24 -8.45 -10.70
CA GLN A 134 -3.07 -9.64 -10.60
C GLN A 134 -4.53 -9.34 -10.94
N GLU A 135 -5.10 -8.21 -10.50
CA GLU A 135 -6.47 -7.82 -10.89
C GLU A 135 -6.58 -7.54 -12.39
N GLU A 136 -5.55 -6.95 -13.02
CA GLU A 136 -5.43 -6.81 -14.47
C GLU A 136 -5.38 -8.17 -15.16
N PHE A 137 -4.58 -9.11 -14.63
CA PHE A 137 -4.56 -10.49 -15.11
C PHE A 137 -5.96 -11.10 -15.06
N PHE A 138 -6.73 -10.91 -13.98
CA PHE A 138 -8.11 -11.41 -13.89
C PHE A 138 -9.17 -10.56 -14.60
N SER A 139 -8.82 -9.36 -15.06
CA SER A 139 -9.72 -8.35 -15.61
C SER A 139 -10.88 -8.01 -14.67
N GLY A 140 -10.59 -7.92 -13.37
CA GLY A 140 -11.59 -7.64 -12.36
C GLY A 140 -11.03 -7.70 -10.95
N SER A 141 -11.79 -7.14 -10.01
CA SER A 141 -11.33 -7.10 -8.62
C SER A 141 -11.34 -8.49 -7.97
N LYS A 142 -10.27 -8.78 -7.22
CA LYS A 142 -10.03 -10.09 -6.57
C LYS A 142 -9.61 -9.99 -5.12
N PHE A 143 -9.02 -8.86 -4.72
CA PHE A 143 -8.53 -8.68 -3.37
C PHE A 143 -9.64 -8.12 -2.49
N MET A 144 -9.70 -8.65 -1.27
CA MET A 144 -10.58 -8.16 -0.21
C MET A 144 -10.32 -6.68 0.09
N LYS A 145 -11.39 -5.97 0.46
CA LYS A 145 -11.38 -4.55 0.80
C LYS A 145 -11.74 -4.32 2.25
N ILE A 146 -11.27 -3.22 2.83
CA ILE A 146 -11.69 -2.74 4.16
C ILE A 146 -13.20 -2.52 4.17
N GLY A 147 -13.77 -2.01 3.07
CA GLY A 147 -15.21 -1.86 2.91
C GLY A 147 -16.01 -3.17 3.07
N ASP A 148 -15.40 -4.34 2.84
CA ASP A 148 -16.03 -5.65 3.03
C ASP A 148 -16.11 -6.08 4.50
N LEU A 149 -15.34 -5.47 5.40
CA LEU A 149 -15.10 -5.94 6.76
C LEU A 149 -16.25 -5.63 7.75
N LYS A 150 -17.49 -5.99 7.40
CA LYS A 150 -18.68 -5.78 8.23
C LYS A 150 -19.26 -7.11 8.70
N GLY A 151 -19.21 -7.35 10.01
CA GLY A 151 -19.87 -8.50 10.67
C GLY A 151 -19.51 -9.86 10.07
N LEU A 152 -20.51 -10.74 9.94
CA LEU A 152 -20.35 -12.08 9.37
C LEU A 152 -19.90 -12.05 7.89
N PHE A 153 -20.38 -11.07 7.12
CA PHE A 153 -19.99 -10.90 5.72
C PHE A 153 -18.48 -10.68 5.59
N GLY A 154 -17.93 -9.74 6.37
CA GLY A 154 -16.49 -9.52 6.42
C GLY A 154 -15.70 -10.77 6.82
N LEU A 155 -16.24 -11.56 7.75
CA LEU A 155 -15.61 -12.82 8.14
C LEU A 155 -15.54 -13.83 6.99
N LEU A 156 -16.58 -13.95 6.19
CA LEU A 156 -16.57 -14.80 5.00
C LEU A 156 -15.58 -14.27 3.95
N MET A 157 -15.57 -12.96 3.69
CA MET A 157 -14.66 -12.35 2.71
C MET A 157 -13.18 -12.55 3.06
N VAL A 158 -12.83 -12.46 4.34
CA VAL A 158 -11.47 -12.78 4.80
C VAL A 158 -11.11 -14.24 4.54
N ASN A 159 -12.02 -15.18 4.80
CA ASN A 159 -11.80 -16.59 4.49
C ASN A 159 -11.70 -16.83 2.98
N MET A 160 -12.44 -16.10 2.14
CA MET A 160 -12.31 -16.15 0.69
C MET A 160 -10.93 -15.69 0.22
N GLN A 161 -10.40 -14.59 0.76
CA GLN A 161 -9.03 -14.14 0.48
C GLN A 161 -7.99 -15.20 0.87
N MET A 162 -8.13 -15.79 2.07
CA MET A 162 -7.24 -16.88 2.52
C MET A 162 -7.33 -18.11 1.63
N LEU A 163 -8.54 -18.48 1.19
CA LEU A 163 -8.77 -19.60 0.30
C LEU A 163 -8.11 -19.35 -1.07
N ARG A 164 -8.24 -18.14 -1.63
CA ARG A 164 -7.56 -17.74 -2.87
C ARG A 164 -6.04 -17.89 -2.76
N ALA A 165 -5.46 -17.44 -1.65
CA ALA A 165 -4.02 -17.57 -1.42
C ALA A 165 -3.60 -19.04 -1.30
N LYS A 166 -4.31 -19.84 -0.48
CA LYS A 166 -4.00 -21.27 -0.26
C LYS A 166 -4.09 -22.10 -1.55
N LEU A 167 -5.09 -21.81 -2.38
CA LEU A 167 -5.29 -22.47 -3.69
C LEU A 167 -4.39 -21.89 -4.79
N LYS A 168 -3.48 -20.95 -4.46
CA LYS A 168 -2.59 -20.26 -5.42
C LYS A 168 -3.35 -19.57 -6.56
N VAL A 169 -4.59 -19.17 -6.31
CA VAL A 169 -5.36 -18.31 -7.22
C VAL A 169 -4.77 -16.91 -7.21
N LEU A 170 -4.45 -16.41 -6.01
CA LEU A 170 -3.69 -15.17 -5.81
C LEU A 170 -2.30 -15.49 -5.29
N ASP A 171 -1.31 -14.78 -5.81
CA ASP A 171 0.06 -14.78 -5.33
C ASP A 171 0.28 -13.61 -4.37
N ILE A 172 0.36 -13.89 -3.08
CA ILE A 172 0.51 -12.88 -2.02
C ILE A 172 1.97 -12.66 -1.61
N SER A 173 2.94 -13.26 -2.32
CA SER A 173 4.37 -13.20 -1.95
C SER A 173 4.98 -11.80 -2.07
N TYR A 174 4.38 -10.94 -2.89
CA TYR A 174 4.78 -9.53 -3.09
C TYR A 174 3.83 -8.54 -2.39
N GLY A 175 3.15 -9.00 -1.33
CA GLY A 175 2.19 -8.18 -0.62
C GLY A 175 0.87 -7.98 -1.37
N THR A 176 -0.06 -7.28 -0.72
CA THR A 176 -1.46 -7.14 -1.19
C THR A 176 -1.97 -5.70 -1.10
N ALA A 177 -1.12 -4.73 -0.77
CA ALA A 177 -1.56 -3.35 -0.60
C ALA A 177 -1.55 -2.59 -1.94
N THR A 178 -2.01 -1.35 -1.87
CA THR A 178 -2.35 -0.52 -3.03
C THR A 178 -1.33 0.58 -3.31
N ALA A 179 -0.38 0.82 -2.39
CA ALA A 179 0.59 1.93 -2.46
C ALA A 179 -0.08 3.30 -2.71
N ASN A 180 -1.21 3.57 -2.03
CA ASN A 180 -2.09 4.69 -2.32
C ASN A 180 -2.09 5.83 -1.29
N THR A 181 -1.29 5.71 -0.21
CA THR A 181 -1.49 6.51 1.00
C THR A 181 -0.63 7.77 1.00
N ALA A 182 0.65 7.63 0.65
CA ALA A 182 1.60 8.73 0.70
C ALA A 182 2.78 8.51 -0.25
N LEU A 183 3.54 9.59 -0.47
CA LEU A 183 4.78 9.60 -1.21
C LEU A 183 5.89 10.20 -0.35
N ILE A 184 7.10 9.65 -0.44
CA ILE A 184 8.30 10.29 0.14
C ILE A 184 9.49 10.16 -0.80
N TYR A 185 10.38 11.15 -0.77
CA TYR A 185 11.64 11.12 -1.49
C TYR A 185 12.80 10.91 -0.52
N HIS A 186 13.59 9.86 -0.73
CA HIS A 186 14.76 9.56 0.09
C HIS A 186 15.81 8.79 -0.71
N HIS A 187 17.09 9.12 -0.52
CA HIS A 187 18.22 8.47 -1.18
C HIS A 187 18.03 8.26 -2.71
N GLY A 188 17.66 9.34 -3.40
CA GLY A 188 17.48 9.36 -4.86
C GLY A 188 16.21 8.67 -5.37
N LYS A 189 15.33 8.19 -4.48
CA LYS A 189 14.16 7.36 -4.83
C LYS A 189 12.87 8.04 -4.36
N LEU A 190 11.89 8.12 -5.25
CA LEU A 190 10.51 8.46 -4.89
C LEU A 190 9.80 7.16 -4.51
N LEU A 191 9.24 7.09 -3.32
CA LEU A 191 8.59 5.90 -2.76
C LEU A 191 7.09 6.13 -2.63
N ALA A 192 6.28 5.24 -3.20
CA ALA A 192 4.85 5.14 -2.97
C ALA A 192 4.58 4.15 -1.84
N LEU A 193 3.78 4.60 -0.87
CA LEU A 193 3.64 3.97 0.43
C LEU A 193 2.20 3.56 0.72
N SER A 194 2.07 2.44 1.41
CA SER A 194 0.83 1.97 2.04
C SER A 194 1.20 1.17 3.27
N GLU A 195 0.46 1.37 4.36
CA GLU A 195 0.80 0.86 5.69
C GLU A 195 0.91 -0.67 5.80
N ALA A 196 0.36 -1.41 4.83
CA ALA A 196 0.29 -2.87 4.87
C ALA A 196 1.35 -3.57 4.01
N ASP A 197 2.28 -2.84 3.37
CA ASP A 197 3.21 -3.44 2.40
C ASP A 197 4.57 -2.72 2.36
N LYS A 198 5.49 -3.25 1.57
CA LYS A 198 6.77 -2.60 1.29
C LYS A 198 6.57 -1.41 0.33
N PRO A 199 7.46 -0.40 0.37
CA PRO A 199 7.43 0.72 -0.56
C PRO A 199 7.60 0.29 -2.02
N TYR A 200 6.91 0.97 -2.93
CA TYR A 200 7.14 0.87 -4.37
C TYR A 200 7.94 2.06 -4.87
N ILE A 201 8.98 1.82 -5.68
CA ILE A 201 9.82 2.88 -6.24
C ILE A 201 9.17 3.41 -7.52
N LEU A 202 9.03 4.72 -7.57
CA LEU A 202 8.64 5.48 -8.74
C LEU A 202 9.85 6.24 -9.29
N LYS A 203 9.97 6.24 -10.62
CA LYS A 203 10.94 7.05 -11.35
C LYS A 203 10.20 8.15 -12.09
N VAL A 204 10.64 9.38 -11.87
CA VAL A 204 10.28 10.53 -12.71
C VAL A 204 11.15 10.50 -13.96
N LEU A 205 10.54 10.47 -15.13
CA LEU A 205 11.23 10.51 -16.42
C LEU A 205 11.52 11.95 -16.87
N GLU A 206 12.38 12.11 -17.87
CA GLU A 206 12.80 13.44 -18.33
C GLU A 206 11.66 14.27 -18.93
N ASP A 207 10.70 13.59 -19.56
CA ASP A 207 9.50 14.17 -20.15
C ASP A 207 8.38 14.43 -19.14
N GLY A 208 8.59 14.08 -17.86
CA GLY A 208 7.61 14.20 -16.78
C GLY A 208 6.67 13.01 -16.65
N ASP A 209 6.93 11.88 -17.34
CA ASP A 209 6.18 10.65 -17.07
C ASP A 209 6.64 9.98 -15.75
N LEU A 210 5.80 9.08 -15.22
CA LEU A 210 6.05 8.31 -14.01
C LEU A 210 6.11 6.82 -14.32
N GLN A 211 7.18 6.16 -13.89
CA GLN A 211 7.37 4.73 -14.07
C GLN A 211 7.52 4.03 -12.72
N THR A 212 6.73 2.99 -12.47
CA THR A 212 6.98 2.08 -11.33
C THR A 212 8.15 1.15 -11.67
N LEU A 213 9.20 1.16 -10.85
CA LEU A 213 10.37 0.30 -11.04
C LEU A 213 10.24 -1.06 -10.34
N GLY A 214 9.62 -1.10 -9.16
CA GLY A 214 9.50 -2.32 -8.37
C GLY A 214 9.30 -2.01 -6.88
N MET A 215 9.41 -3.04 -6.05
CA MET A 215 9.36 -2.93 -4.59
C MET A 215 10.76 -2.72 -4.01
N LEU A 216 10.84 -2.05 -2.87
CA LEU A 216 12.09 -1.89 -2.12
C LEU A 216 12.02 -2.73 -0.84
N ASP A 217 12.92 -3.72 -0.71
CA ASP A 217 13.00 -4.58 0.48
C ASP A 217 14.28 -4.38 1.32
N TYR A 218 15.08 -3.37 0.97
CA TYR A 218 16.31 -2.98 1.65
C TYR A 218 17.27 -4.17 1.84
N ASP A 219 17.59 -4.86 0.74
CA ASP A 219 18.43 -6.06 0.72
C ASP A 219 17.91 -7.13 1.69
N LYS A 220 16.59 -7.37 1.64
CA LYS A 220 15.83 -8.28 2.49
C LYS A 220 15.78 -7.91 3.99
N ARG A 221 16.24 -6.71 4.38
CA ARG A 221 16.17 -6.23 5.78
C ARG A 221 14.77 -5.78 6.18
N LEU A 222 13.91 -5.48 5.21
CA LEU A 222 12.48 -5.18 5.43
C LEU A 222 11.61 -6.42 5.24
N ALA A 223 11.19 -7.00 6.37
CA ALA A 223 10.35 -8.21 6.42
C ALA A 223 8.91 -7.97 6.89
N HIS A 224 8.57 -6.74 7.27
CA HIS A 224 7.27 -6.33 7.85
C HIS A 224 6.73 -5.11 7.09
N SER A 225 5.54 -4.65 7.49
CA SER A 225 4.92 -3.42 7.03
C SER A 225 5.85 -2.21 7.17
N PHE A 226 5.65 -1.23 6.30
CA PHE A 226 6.37 0.04 6.29
C PHE A 226 5.34 1.17 6.39
N THR A 227 5.52 2.10 7.33
CA THR A 227 4.56 3.20 7.54
C THR A 227 4.39 4.03 6.26
N ALA A 228 3.18 4.54 6.05
CA ALA A 228 2.94 5.53 5.01
C ALA A 228 3.54 6.90 5.35
N HIS A 229 3.93 7.15 6.60
CA HIS A 229 4.37 8.48 7.04
C HIS A 229 5.78 8.49 7.64
N PRO A 230 6.81 7.96 6.93
CA PRO A 230 8.18 8.11 7.38
C PRO A 230 8.59 9.58 7.40
N LYS A 231 9.57 9.94 8.23
CA LYS A 231 10.06 11.32 8.35
C LYS A 231 11.54 11.36 7.96
N VAL A 232 11.92 12.27 7.07
CA VAL A 232 13.34 12.52 6.75
C VAL A 232 13.83 13.70 7.59
N ASP A 233 14.90 13.50 8.34
CA ASP A 233 15.56 14.60 9.04
C ASP A 233 16.30 15.49 8.02
N PRO A 234 15.97 16.79 7.94
CA PRO A 234 16.61 17.71 7.00
C PRO A 234 18.11 17.96 7.27
N PHE A 235 18.60 17.73 8.49
CA PHE A 235 20.00 17.94 8.88
C PHE A 235 20.86 16.69 8.62
N THR A 236 20.37 15.50 8.99
CA THR A 236 21.16 14.26 8.84
C THR A 236 20.89 13.53 7.51
N GLY A 237 19.73 13.77 6.89
CA GLY A 237 19.27 13.04 5.71
C GLY A 237 18.78 11.63 6.01
N GLU A 238 18.74 11.22 7.28
CA GLU A 238 18.22 9.93 7.70
C GLU A 238 16.70 9.91 7.63
N MET A 239 16.14 8.76 7.25
CA MET A 239 14.71 8.52 7.24
C MET A 239 14.31 7.61 8.40
N PHE A 240 13.40 8.11 9.21
CA PHE A 240 12.79 7.44 10.35
C PHE A 240 11.50 6.78 9.90
N THR A 241 11.34 5.50 10.21
CA THR A 241 10.20 4.69 9.79
C THR A 241 9.81 3.70 10.88
N PHE A 242 8.65 3.07 10.72
CA PHE A 242 8.21 1.97 11.55
C PHE A 242 7.29 1.04 10.77
N GLY A 243 7.04 -0.14 11.31
CA GLY A 243 5.92 -0.99 10.92
C GLY A 243 5.18 -1.48 12.14
N TYR A 244 3.86 -1.67 12.00
CA TYR A 244 3.03 -2.27 13.04
C TYR A 244 2.40 -3.58 12.58
N SER A 245 2.08 -4.44 13.54
CA SER A 245 1.69 -5.83 13.34
C SER A 245 0.57 -6.21 14.30
N HIS A 246 -0.22 -7.20 13.91
CA HIS A 246 -1.22 -7.83 14.79
C HIS A 246 -0.60 -8.88 15.75
N LEU A 247 0.69 -9.20 15.60
CA LEU A 247 1.46 -10.09 16.48
C LEU A 247 2.64 -9.34 17.10
N PRO A 248 3.07 -9.71 18.33
CA PRO A 248 4.32 -9.20 18.89
C PRO A 248 5.55 -9.52 18.01
N PRO A 249 6.54 -8.61 17.91
CA PRO A 249 6.49 -7.23 18.37
C PRO A 249 5.45 -6.42 17.58
N TYR A 250 4.56 -5.72 18.29
CA TYR A 250 3.43 -5.03 17.67
C TYR A 250 3.86 -3.79 16.89
N ILE A 251 4.96 -3.14 17.29
CA ILE A 251 5.55 -2.02 16.56
C ILE A 251 7.06 -2.22 16.51
N THR A 252 7.63 -1.97 15.34
CA THR A 252 9.07 -2.01 15.10
C THR A 252 9.50 -0.70 14.46
N TYR A 253 10.34 0.07 15.15
CA TYR A 253 10.94 1.31 14.67
C TYR A 253 12.27 1.04 13.98
N ARG A 254 12.59 1.84 12.97
CA ARG A 254 13.83 1.74 12.18
C ARG A 254 14.30 3.10 11.70
N VAL A 255 15.61 3.18 11.50
CA VAL A 255 16.29 4.30 10.84
C VAL A 255 16.89 3.80 9.54
N ILE A 256 16.82 4.61 8.49
CA ILE A 256 17.47 4.38 7.21
C ILE A 256 18.43 5.55 7.00
N SER A 257 19.71 5.25 6.84
CA SER A 257 20.74 6.27 6.60
C SER A 257 20.46 7.10 5.35
N LYS A 258 21.08 8.27 5.21
CA LYS A 258 21.03 9.11 3.99
C LYS A 258 21.42 8.36 2.70
N ASP A 259 22.23 7.31 2.85
CA ASP A 259 22.74 6.47 1.77
C ASP A 259 21.85 5.24 1.51
N GLY A 260 20.66 5.16 2.13
CA GLY A 260 19.66 4.14 1.87
C GLY A 260 19.86 2.82 2.62
N PHE A 261 20.86 2.72 3.49
CA PHE A 261 21.05 1.53 4.34
C PHE A 261 20.05 1.51 5.49
N MET A 262 19.27 0.44 5.61
CA MET A 262 18.30 0.23 6.71
C MET A 262 18.99 -0.36 7.93
N HIS A 263 19.00 0.36 9.06
CA HIS A 263 19.57 -0.13 10.32
C HIS A 263 18.71 -1.22 10.97
N ASP A 264 19.25 -1.83 12.03
CA ASP A 264 18.57 -2.89 12.76
C ASP A 264 17.27 -2.40 13.42
N PRO A 265 16.26 -3.29 13.56
CA PRO A 265 14.98 -2.93 14.15
C PRO A 265 15.08 -2.68 15.65
N VAL A 266 14.32 -1.69 16.13
CA VAL A 266 14.07 -1.44 17.55
C VAL A 266 12.60 -1.72 17.84
N PRO A 267 12.25 -2.81 18.55
CA PRO A 267 10.87 -3.08 18.92
C PRO A 267 10.39 -2.06 19.98
N ILE A 268 9.14 -1.60 19.82
CA ILE A 268 8.48 -0.75 20.82
C ILE A 268 7.49 -1.60 21.60
N THR A 269 7.66 -1.64 22.92
CA THR A 269 6.79 -2.42 23.81
C THR A 269 5.46 -1.70 24.00
N ILE A 270 4.38 -2.32 23.53
CA ILE A 270 2.99 -1.97 23.81
C ILE A 270 2.21 -3.25 24.18
N SER A 271 1.09 -3.11 24.89
CA SER A 271 0.31 -4.26 25.39
C SER A 271 -0.55 -4.93 24.32
N ASP A 272 -1.00 -4.16 23.33
CA ASP A 272 -2.03 -4.58 22.40
C ASP A 272 -1.67 -4.17 20.96
N PRO A 273 -2.20 -4.86 19.93
CA PRO A 273 -2.06 -4.43 18.55
C PRO A 273 -2.94 -3.20 18.29
N ILE A 274 -2.29 -2.07 18.04
CA ILE A 274 -2.94 -0.77 17.83
C ILE A 274 -2.61 -0.27 16.43
N MET A 275 -3.57 0.40 15.79
CA MET A 275 -3.35 1.06 14.51
C MET A 275 -2.47 2.28 14.72
N MET A 276 -1.29 2.26 14.10
CA MET A 276 -0.29 3.32 14.15
C MET A 276 -0.19 3.97 12.78
N HIS A 277 -0.97 5.01 12.54
CA HIS A 277 -0.98 5.68 11.23
C HIS A 277 0.27 6.55 11.04
N ASP A 278 0.53 7.44 11.99
CA ASP A 278 1.57 8.45 11.91
C ASP A 278 2.37 8.56 13.22
N PHE A 279 3.52 9.20 13.14
CA PHE A 279 4.43 9.49 14.25
C PHE A 279 5.15 10.82 13.98
N ALA A 280 5.86 11.37 14.97
CA ALA A 280 6.65 12.57 14.79
C ALA A 280 8.12 12.32 15.11
N ILE A 281 9.01 13.15 14.55
CA ILE A 281 10.41 13.22 14.96
C ILE A 281 10.75 14.64 15.42
N THR A 282 11.65 14.74 16.37
CA THR A 282 12.31 15.96 16.83
C THR A 282 13.82 15.76 16.68
N GLU A 283 14.61 16.77 17.06
CA GLU A 283 16.07 16.67 17.08
C GLU A 283 16.56 15.43 17.86
N ASN A 284 15.90 15.11 18.98
CA ASN A 284 16.37 14.08 19.91
C ASN A 284 15.42 12.90 20.09
N TYR A 285 14.19 12.98 19.58
CA TYR A 285 13.16 11.99 19.87
C TYR A 285 12.28 11.61 18.69
N ALA A 286 11.96 10.33 18.56
CA ALA A 286 10.80 9.84 17.82
C ALA A 286 9.60 9.69 18.77
N ILE A 287 8.44 10.22 18.38
CA ILE A 287 7.22 10.31 19.19
C ILE A 287 6.11 9.48 18.56
N PHE A 288 5.67 8.44 19.25
CA PHE A 288 4.56 7.56 18.85
C PHE A 288 3.30 7.89 19.64
N MET A 289 2.17 7.96 18.93
CA MET A 289 0.85 8.25 19.50
C MET A 289 0.09 6.95 19.73
N ASP A 290 -0.05 6.56 20.99
CA ASP A 290 -0.81 5.39 21.43
C ASP A 290 -2.31 5.75 21.42
N LEU A 291 -2.93 5.63 20.24
CA LEU A 291 -4.31 6.05 19.98
C LEU A 291 -5.30 4.91 20.14
N PRO A 292 -6.57 5.18 20.47
CA PRO A 292 -7.49 4.16 20.95
C PRO A 292 -8.11 3.28 19.84
N LEU A 293 -7.43 3.07 18.71
CA LEU A 293 -7.91 2.23 17.61
C LEU A 293 -7.24 0.85 17.63
N TYR A 294 -7.93 -0.12 18.22
CA TYR A 294 -7.39 -1.45 18.50
C TYR A 294 -7.80 -2.48 17.45
N PHE A 295 -6.89 -3.44 17.22
CA PHE A 295 -7.15 -4.66 16.47
C PHE A 295 -7.58 -5.80 17.41
N ARG A 296 -8.86 -5.85 17.82
CA ARG A 296 -9.40 -6.91 18.69
C ARG A 296 -10.37 -7.87 17.96
N PRO A 297 -10.06 -9.18 17.83
CA PRO A 297 -11.03 -10.16 17.35
C PRO A 297 -12.21 -10.28 18.32
N LYS A 298 -13.46 -10.12 17.85
CA LYS A 298 -14.67 -10.34 18.66
C LYS A 298 -15.14 -11.81 18.71
N VAL A 299 -14.45 -12.74 18.07
CA VAL A 299 -14.84 -14.16 18.03
C VAL A 299 -14.12 -14.94 19.14
N PRO A 300 -14.81 -15.75 19.97
CA PRO A 300 -14.18 -16.51 21.05
C PRO A 300 -13.08 -17.46 20.52
N ARG A 301 -11.95 -17.53 21.24
CA ARG A 301 -10.81 -18.43 20.94
C ARG A 301 -11.21 -19.89 20.69
N PHE A 302 -12.31 -20.35 21.27
CA PHE A 302 -12.74 -21.75 21.22
C PHE A 302 -13.37 -22.16 19.87
N VAL A 303 -14.17 -21.28 19.25
CA VAL A 303 -14.76 -21.54 17.91
C VAL A 303 -13.68 -21.52 16.83
N ILE A 304 -12.65 -20.70 17.03
CA ILE A 304 -11.46 -20.65 16.16
C ILE A 304 -10.66 -21.97 16.23
N SER A 305 -10.66 -22.66 17.38
CA SER A 305 -9.91 -23.90 17.60
C SER A 305 -10.58 -25.14 16.99
N CYS A 306 -11.92 -25.22 16.97
CA CYS A 306 -12.63 -26.43 16.53
C CYS A 306 -12.77 -26.56 15.00
N ILE A 307 -12.66 -25.46 14.24
CA ILE A 307 -12.83 -25.46 12.78
C ILE A 307 -11.47 -25.54 12.04
N LEU A 308 -10.36 -25.25 12.73
CA LEU A 308 -9.05 -25.03 12.09
C LEU A 308 -7.91 -25.74 12.84
N LYS A 309 -7.69 -27.02 12.54
CA LYS A 309 -6.38 -27.68 12.73
C LYS A 309 -5.29 -27.15 11.77
N PHE A 310 -5.59 -26.11 10.98
CA PHE A 310 -4.69 -25.51 10.00
C PHE A 310 -4.39 -24.05 10.36
N SER A 311 -3.11 -23.78 10.63
CA SER A 311 -2.45 -22.50 10.90
C SER A 311 -3.09 -21.21 10.33
N TYR A 312 -3.25 -20.22 11.25
CA TYR A 312 -3.43 -18.74 11.13
C TYR A 312 -4.71 -18.18 10.47
N LYS A 313 -5.55 -17.34 11.13
CA LYS A 313 -5.50 -15.95 11.69
C LYS A 313 -5.81 -14.86 10.63
N TYR A 314 -7.05 -14.36 10.57
CA TYR A 314 -7.49 -13.06 11.10
C TYR A 314 -8.98 -12.81 10.79
N ILE A 315 -9.71 -12.32 11.80
CA ILE A 315 -11.01 -11.63 11.70
C ILE A 315 -10.93 -10.62 12.83
N ILE A 316 -10.65 -9.36 12.52
CA ILE A 316 -10.44 -8.37 13.56
C ILE A 316 -11.26 -7.12 13.21
N PRO A 317 -12.38 -6.87 13.90
CA PRO A 317 -13.00 -5.55 13.85
C PRO A 317 -12.07 -4.50 14.48
N LEU A 318 -11.95 -3.35 13.84
CA LEU A 318 -11.42 -2.14 14.47
C LEU A 318 -12.36 -1.73 15.60
N ILE A 319 -11.83 -1.51 16.80
CA ILE A 319 -12.61 -1.03 17.94
C ILE A 319 -11.97 0.24 18.47
N LEU A 320 -12.77 1.32 18.56
CA LEU A 320 -12.42 2.51 19.33
C LEU A 320 -12.65 2.23 20.82
N SER A 321 -11.64 2.43 21.65
CA SER A 321 -11.77 2.40 23.11
C SER A 321 -11.83 3.83 23.68
N ASN A 322 -12.27 4.00 24.94
CA ASN A 322 -12.27 5.29 25.64
C ASN A 322 -11.00 5.50 26.50
N GLU A 323 -9.86 4.93 26.11
CA GLU A 323 -8.61 5.05 26.86
C GLU A 323 -7.86 6.36 26.53
N SER A 324 -7.10 6.87 27.50
CA SER A 324 -6.29 8.09 27.40
C SER A 324 -5.13 7.95 26.40
N VAL A 325 -4.84 9.01 25.64
CA VAL A 325 -3.71 9.08 24.69
C VAL A 325 -2.37 9.02 25.44
N ILE A 326 -1.52 8.04 25.10
CA ILE A 326 -0.17 7.93 25.66
C ILE A 326 0.84 8.32 24.57
N LEU A 327 1.77 9.23 24.90
CA LEU A 327 2.90 9.55 24.04
C LEU A 327 4.10 8.71 24.47
N ARG A 328 4.73 8.03 23.51
CA ARG A 328 5.99 7.28 23.74
C ARG A 328 7.12 7.96 23.00
N MET A 329 8.22 8.22 23.71
CA MET A 329 9.40 8.88 23.17
C MET A 329 10.57 7.90 23.13
N LEU A 330 11.22 7.77 21.98
CA LEU A 330 12.49 7.06 21.82
C LEU A 330 13.57 8.07 21.51
N THR A 331 14.74 7.96 22.14
CA THR A 331 15.89 8.77 21.74
C THR A 331 16.29 8.42 20.31
N LYS A 332 16.55 9.46 19.50
CA LYS A 332 16.96 9.34 18.11
C LYS A 332 18.35 8.72 17.97
#